data_AF-A0A954EYN4-F1
#
_entry.id   AF-A0A954EYN4-F1
#
_cell.length_a   1.000
_cell.length_b   1.000
_cell.length_c   1.000
_cell.angle_alpha   90.00
_cell.angle_beta   90.00
_cell.angle_gamma   90.00
#
_symmetry.space_group_name_H-M   'P 1'
#
loop_
_entity.id
_entity.type
_entity.pdbx_description
1 polymer ?
#
loop_
_entity_poly.entity_id
_entity_poly.type
_entity_poly.pdbx_seq_one_letter_code
_entity_poly.pdbx_strand_id
1 'polypeptide(L)'
;MTISRRKSSASRNGVSLMELIVSCGVIVGLVSVLIPTVQRYAQVRNDLAMRDLAIRELRNLAEQGLSGTPHGELKLSEWSTENLKGAALVIDTTWVDDPPLQEVRMSLRWQNSVGEMTAATELRYWQLASEGERR
;
A
#
# COMPACT_ATOMS: atom_id res chain seq x y z
N MET A 1 -69.63 -45.13 19.47
CA MET A 1 -68.42 -45.09 18.63
C MET A 1 -68.00 -43.63 18.49
N THR A 2 -67.01 -43.20 19.27
CA THR A 2 -66.59 -41.80 19.38
C THR A 2 -65.30 -41.59 18.59
N ILE A 3 -65.37 -40.76 17.55
CA ILE A 3 -64.22 -40.42 16.68
C ILE A 3 -63.40 -39.33 17.37
N SER A 4 -62.21 -39.67 17.84
CA SER A 4 -61.24 -38.69 18.36
C SER A 4 -60.56 -37.97 17.19
N ARG A 5 -60.93 -36.70 16.96
CA ARG A 5 -60.22 -35.80 16.04
C ARG A 5 -58.84 -35.49 16.60
N ARG A 6 -57.77 -35.96 15.93
CA ARG A 6 -56.42 -35.44 16.11
C ARG A 6 -56.41 -33.94 15.78
N LYS A 7 -56.10 -33.09 16.75
CA LYS A 7 -55.70 -31.70 16.50
C LYS A 7 -54.29 -31.71 15.93
N SER A 8 -54.15 -31.49 14.64
CA SER A 8 -52.87 -31.07 14.07
C SER A 8 -52.66 -29.59 14.42
N SER A 9 -51.65 -29.28 15.22
CA SER A 9 -51.17 -27.91 15.33
C SER A 9 -50.39 -27.61 14.05
N ALA A 10 -51.00 -26.87 13.13
CA ALA A 10 -50.28 -26.30 12.00
C ALA A 10 -49.30 -25.26 12.55
N SER A 11 -47.99 -25.52 12.47
CA SER A 11 -46.98 -24.49 12.73
C SER A 11 -47.08 -23.43 11.65
N ARG A 12 -47.66 -22.28 11.99
CA ARG A 12 -47.68 -21.10 11.12
C ARG A 12 -46.28 -20.48 11.11
N ASN A 13 -45.41 -20.96 10.24
CA ASN A 13 -44.10 -20.38 9.97
C ASN A 13 -44.25 -19.25 8.94
N GLY A 14 -44.93 -18.16 9.33
CA GLY A 14 -45.00 -16.95 8.53
C GLY A 14 -44.07 -15.91 9.14
N VAL A 15 -43.00 -15.55 8.43
CA VAL A 15 -42.14 -14.42 8.82
C VAL A 15 -43.02 -13.18 8.91
N SER A 16 -43.09 -12.57 10.09
CA SER A 16 -43.88 -11.37 10.30
C SER A 16 -43.22 -10.18 9.60
N LEU A 17 -44.02 -9.25 9.04
CA LEU A 17 -43.50 -8.00 8.48
C LEU A 17 -42.62 -7.26 9.49
N MET A 18 -42.96 -7.33 10.78
CA MET A 18 -42.15 -6.75 11.86
C MET A 18 -40.81 -7.46 12.03
N GLU A 19 -40.74 -8.79 11.91
CA GLU A 19 -39.48 -9.53 11.98
C GLU A 19 -38.57 -9.17 10.79
N LEU A 20 -39.15 -8.93 9.61
CA LEU A 20 -38.41 -8.51 8.43
C LEU A 20 -37.83 -7.09 8.61
N ILE A 21 -38.61 -6.14 9.13
CA ILE A 21 -38.13 -4.77 9.41
C ILE A 21 -37.00 -4.79 10.45
N VAL A 22 -37.17 -5.55 11.54
CA VAL A 22 -36.14 -5.69 12.57
C VAL A 22 -34.88 -6.31 11.99
N SER A 23 -35.01 -7.38 11.19
CA SER A 23 -33.86 -8.05 10.55
C SER A 23 -33.13 -7.12 9.58
N CYS A 24 -33.86 -6.37 8.74
CA CYS A 24 -33.26 -5.36 7.87
C CYS A 24 -32.53 -4.26 8.66
N GLY A 25 -33.11 -3.79 9.76
CA GLY A 25 -32.47 -2.81 10.64
C GLY A 25 -31.15 -3.30 11.22
N VAL A 26 -31.11 -4.56 11.69
CA VAL A 26 -29.89 -5.19 12.20
C VAL A 26 -28.83 -5.30 11.11
N ILE A 27 -29.21 -5.72 9.90
CA ILE A 27 -28.28 -5.84 8.75
C ILE A 27 -27.70 -4.46 8.39
N VAL A 28 -28.54 -3.43 8.27
CA VAL A 28 -28.09 -2.06 7.96
C VAL A 28 -27.15 -1.54 9.04
N GLY A 29 -27.46 -1.77 10.32
CA GLY A 29 -26.60 -1.41 11.42
C GLY A 29 -25.24 -2.10 11.35
N LEU A 30 -25.23 -3.41 11.06
CA LEU A 30 -24.01 -4.20 10.93
C LEU A 30 -23.14 -3.76 9.75
N VAL A 31 -23.77 -3.53 8.59
CA VAL A 31 -23.09 -3.03 7.38
C VAL A 31 -22.46 -1.65 7.65
N SER A 32 -23.16 -0.78 8.37
CA SER A 32 -22.68 0.57 8.71
C SER A 32 -21.39 0.55 9.54
N VAL A 33 -21.17 -0.48 10.36
CA VAL A 33 -19.94 -0.68 11.14
C VAL A 33 -18.84 -1.36 10.31
N LEU A 34 -19.21 -2.29 9.42
CA LEU A 34 -18.24 -3.06 8.62
C LEU A 34 -17.63 -2.26 7.47
N ILE A 35 -18.40 -1.42 6.77
CA ILE A 35 -17.92 -0.62 5.63
C ILE A 35 -16.64 0.18 5.95
N PRO A 36 -16.58 1.01 7.01
CA PRO A 36 -15.38 1.79 7.30
C PRO A 36 -14.18 0.90 7.64
N THR A 37 -14.41 -0.27 8.25
CA THR A 37 -13.36 -1.23 8.58
C THR A 37 -12.75 -1.84 7.31
N VAL A 38 -13.58 -2.23 6.35
CA VAL A 38 -13.13 -2.76 5.05
C VAL A 38 -12.37 -1.70 4.26
N GLN A 39 -12.85 -0.45 4.27
CA GLN A 39 -12.17 0.66 3.61
C GLN A 39 -10.78 0.92 4.19
N ARG A 40 -10.64 0.94 5.53
CA ARG A 40 -9.34 1.07 6.20
C ARG A 40 -8.40 -0.07 5.84
N TYR A 41 -8.90 -1.31 5.83
CA TYR A 41 -8.09 -2.47 5.45
C TYR A 41 -7.60 -2.37 4.00
N ALA A 42 -8.46 -1.96 3.08
CA ALA A 42 -8.10 -1.76 1.68
C ALA A 42 -7.04 -0.66 1.52
N GLN A 43 -7.15 0.45 2.26
CA GLN A 43 -6.17 1.53 2.28
C GLN A 43 -4.80 1.03 2.76
N VAL A 44 -4.74 0.36 3.92
CA VAL A 44 -3.49 -0.19 4.46
C VAL A 44 -2.83 -1.15 3.48
N ARG A 45 -3.61 -2.05 2.87
CA ARG A 45 -3.09 -2.99 1.88
C ARG A 45 -2.50 -2.27 0.66
N ASN A 46 -3.18 -1.25 0.17
CA ASN A 46 -2.69 -0.45 -0.95
C ASN A 46 -1.40 0.29 -0.60
N ASP A 47 -1.34 0.91 0.59
CA ASP A 47 -0.15 1.62 1.05
C ASP A 47 1.07 0.70 1.20
N LEU A 48 0.86 -0.54 1.66
CA LEU A 48 1.91 -1.56 1.71
C LEU A 48 2.38 -1.97 0.32
N ALA A 49 1.47 -2.14 -0.64
CA ALA A 49 1.82 -2.48 -2.01
C ALA A 49 2.64 -1.37 -2.67
N MET A 50 2.26 -0.11 -2.46
CA MET A 50 3.00 1.06 -2.97
C MET A 50 4.38 1.20 -2.32
N ARG A 51 4.49 0.86 -1.03
CA ARG A 51 5.78 0.84 -0.34
C ARG A 51 6.71 -0.25 -0.88
N ASP A 52 6.20 -1.45 -1.12
CA ASP A 52 6.98 -2.54 -1.73
C ASP A 52 7.44 -2.17 -3.15
N LEU A 53 6.56 -1.52 -3.93
CA LEU A 53 6.93 -0.93 -5.21
C LEU A 53 8.08 0.08 -5.08
N ALA A 54 7.95 1.06 -4.19
CA ALA A 54 8.98 2.07 -3.97
C ALA A 54 10.34 1.46 -3.59
N ILE A 55 10.36 0.42 -2.74
CA ILE A 55 11.58 -0.30 -2.35
C ILE A 55 12.21 -1.00 -3.56
N ARG A 56 11.40 -1.67 -4.38
CA ARG A 56 11.90 -2.35 -5.59
C ARG A 56 12.48 -1.36 -6.59
N GLU A 57 11.81 -0.22 -6.78
CA GLU A 57 12.30 0.83 -7.67
C GLU A 57 13.63 1.41 -7.17
N LEU A 58 13.73 1.75 -5.88
CA LEU A 58 14.99 2.20 -5.28
C LEU A 58 16.12 1.18 -5.42
N ARG A 59 15.80 -0.11 -5.28
CA ARG A 59 16.77 -1.18 -5.50
C ARG A 59 17.21 -1.24 -6.97
N ASN A 60 16.28 -1.16 -7.92
CA ASN A 60 16.61 -1.15 -9.35
C ASN A 60 17.50 0.05 -9.71
N LEU A 61 17.21 1.23 -9.15
CA LEU A 61 18.02 2.44 -9.34
C LEU A 61 19.42 2.28 -8.72
N ALA A 62 19.51 1.68 -7.54
CA ALA A 62 20.81 1.38 -6.93
C ALA A 62 21.60 0.36 -7.76
N GLU A 63 20.96 -0.67 -8.29
CA GLU A 63 21.60 -1.64 -9.19
C GLU A 63 22.08 -0.97 -10.49
N GLN A 64 21.32 -0.04 -11.06
CA GLN A 64 21.76 0.78 -12.21
C GLN A 64 22.95 1.67 -11.86
N GLY A 65 22.89 2.38 -10.72
CA GLY A 65 23.99 3.21 -10.23
C GLY A 65 25.28 2.41 -10.01
N LEU A 66 25.17 1.25 -9.36
CA LEU A 66 26.29 0.31 -9.17
C LEU A 66 26.82 -0.26 -10.48
N SER A 67 25.98 -0.37 -11.52
CA SER A 67 26.39 -0.82 -12.86
C SER A 67 27.07 0.28 -13.68
N GLY A 68 27.21 1.49 -13.12
CA GLY A 68 27.92 2.61 -13.75
C GLY A 68 27.01 3.63 -14.42
N THR A 69 25.69 3.57 -14.23
CA THR A 69 24.80 4.65 -14.67
C THR A 69 25.02 5.90 -13.79
N PRO A 70 25.30 7.08 -14.37
CA PRO A 70 25.47 8.30 -13.58
C PRO A 70 24.22 8.63 -12.76
N HIS A 71 24.40 9.04 -11.50
CA HIS A 71 23.28 9.32 -10.59
C HIS A 71 22.30 10.38 -11.10
N GLY A 72 22.77 11.34 -11.92
CA GLY A 72 21.93 12.37 -12.53
C GLY A 72 21.02 11.86 -13.67
N GLU A 73 21.27 10.66 -14.18
CA GLU A 73 20.47 10.03 -15.23
C GLU A 73 19.45 9.02 -14.68
N LEU A 74 19.58 8.65 -13.41
CA LEU A 74 18.66 7.74 -12.74
C LEU A 74 17.27 8.35 -12.65
N LYS A 75 16.30 7.66 -13.25
CA LYS A 75 14.90 8.08 -13.32
C LYS A 75 14.01 6.91 -12.96
N LEU A 76 12.91 7.23 -12.28
CA LEU A 76 11.86 6.26 -12.00
C LEU A 76 11.35 5.66 -13.31
N SER A 77 11.05 4.38 -13.29
CA SER A 77 10.38 3.70 -14.38
C SER A 77 9.02 4.35 -14.67
N GLU A 78 8.55 4.22 -15.91
CA GLU A 78 7.25 4.73 -16.34
C GLU A 78 6.13 4.16 -15.45
N TRP A 79 6.16 2.86 -15.20
CA TRP A 79 5.21 2.19 -14.33
C TRP A 79 5.23 2.73 -12.89
N SER A 80 6.42 2.96 -12.31
CA SER A 80 6.54 3.56 -10.98
C SER A 80 6.03 4.99 -10.95
N THR A 81 6.24 5.78 -12.01
CA THR A 81 5.74 7.16 -12.11
C THR A 81 4.21 7.22 -12.16
N GLU A 82 3.57 6.25 -12.83
CA GLU A 82 2.11 6.16 -12.91
C GLU A 82 1.47 5.71 -11.58
N ASN A 83 2.11 4.77 -10.87
CA ASN A 83 1.56 4.17 -9.66
C ASN A 83 1.90 4.97 -8.39
N LEU A 84 3.10 5.57 -8.34
CA LEU A 84 3.53 6.44 -7.25
C LEU A 84 3.21 7.90 -7.60
N LYS A 85 1.94 8.27 -7.44
CA LYS A 85 1.48 9.63 -7.75
C LYS A 85 2.28 10.69 -6.99
N GLY A 86 2.72 11.72 -7.70
CA GLY A 86 3.53 12.79 -7.09
C GLY A 86 4.88 12.29 -6.56
N ALA A 87 5.43 11.22 -7.16
CA ALA A 87 6.73 10.70 -6.76
C ALA A 87 7.83 11.76 -6.84
N ALA A 88 8.63 11.83 -5.78
CA ALA A 88 9.81 12.66 -5.70
C ALA A 88 10.99 11.79 -5.27
N LEU A 89 11.93 11.61 -6.20
CA LEU A 89 13.21 10.93 -5.99
C LEU A 89 14.27 11.97 -5.66
N VAL A 90 15.02 11.75 -4.58
CA VAL A 90 16.20 12.56 -4.21
C VAL A 90 17.38 11.61 -4.06
N ILE A 91 18.49 11.96 -4.70
CA ILE A 91 19.73 11.20 -4.64
C ILE A 91 20.81 12.13 -4.10
N ASP A 92 21.31 11.81 -2.91
CA ASP A 92 22.40 12.52 -2.26
C ASP A 92 23.64 11.65 -2.27
N THR A 93 24.80 12.25 -2.56
CA THR A 93 26.09 11.55 -2.53
C THR A 93 27.02 12.21 -1.52
N THR A 94 27.71 11.40 -0.72
CA THR A 94 28.68 11.86 0.28
C THR A 94 30.00 11.09 0.08
N TRP A 95 31.11 11.83 -0.01
CA TRP A 95 32.43 11.25 -0.26
C TRP A 95 33.18 11.01 1.05
N VAL A 96 33.93 9.91 1.09
CA VAL A 96 34.87 9.55 2.15
C VAL A 96 36.22 9.27 1.50
N ASP A 97 37.26 9.93 1.99
CA ASP A 97 38.56 9.96 1.32
C ASP A 97 39.44 8.72 1.57
N ASP A 98 39.25 8.03 2.71
CA ASP A 98 40.13 6.92 3.13
C ASP A 98 39.33 5.79 3.84
N PRO A 99 39.07 4.64 3.18
CA PRO A 99 39.30 4.36 1.76
C PRO A 99 38.37 5.20 0.87
N PRO A 100 38.71 5.41 -0.42
CA PRO A 100 37.94 6.26 -1.31
C PRO A 100 36.59 5.62 -1.63
N LEU A 101 35.58 6.00 -0.86
CA LEU A 101 34.22 5.48 -0.91
C LEU A 101 33.23 6.62 -1.14
N GLN A 102 32.15 6.31 -1.82
CA GLN A 102 31.01 7.19 -2.00
C GLN A 102 29.79 6.54 -1.35
N GLU A 103 29.20 7.19 -0.34
CA GLU A 103 27.85 6.87 0.15
C GLU A 103 26.85 7.48 -0.81
N VAL A 104 25.96 6.66 -1.36
CA VAL A 104 24.83 7.11 -2.17
C VAL A 104 23.56 6.85 -1.36
N ARG A 105 22.82 7.91 -1.07
CA ARG A 105 21.54 7.88 -0.38
C ARG A 105 20.43 8.23 -1.35
N MET A 106 19.58 7.26 -1.62
CA MET A 106 18.39 7.44 -2.44
C MET A 106 17.16 7.50 -1.54
N SER A 107 16.33 8.51 -1.72
CA SER A 107 15.08 8.65 -1.00
C SER A 107 13.92 8.88 -1.95
N LEU A 108 12.81 8.19 -1.71
CA LEU A 108 11.61 8.24 -2.53
C LEU A 108 10.40 8.54 -1.65
N ARG A 109 9.65 9.56 -2.04
CA ARG A 109 8.38 9.96 -1.43
C ARG A 109 7.29 9.99 -2.49
N TRP A 110 6.05 9.70 -2.11
CA TRP A 110 4.91 9.75 -3.01
C TRP A 110 3.66 10.19 -2.26
N GLN A 111 2.60 10.50 -3.00
CA GLN A 111 1.30 10.85 -2.46
C GLN A 111 0.48 9.57 -2.25
N ASN A 112 -0.06 9.37 -1.04
CA ASN A 112 -0.91 8.23 -0.72
C ASN A 112 -2.33 8.40 -1.29
N SER A 113 -3.18 7.39 -1.05
CA SER A 113 -4.57 7.38 -1.54
C SER A 113 -5.46 8.50 -0.98
N VAL A 114 -5.07 9.13 0.12
CA VAL A 114 -5.78 10.27 0.74
C VAL A 114 -5.18 11.63 0.39
N GLY A 115 -4.16 11.66 -0.48
CA GLY A 115 -3.56 12.91 -0.97
C GLY A 115 -2.41 13.45 -0.11
N GLU A 116 -1.94 12.70 0.88
CA GLU A 116 -0.85 13.11 1.77
C GLU A 116 0.49 12.56 1.28
N MET A 117 1.57 13.32 1.49
CA MET A 117 2.92 12.84 1.19
C MET A 117 3.37 11.82 2.22
N THR A 118 3.81 10.66 1.75
CA THR A 118 4.35 9.60 2.61
C THR A 118 5.67 10.01 3.25
N ALA A 119 6.02 9.29 4.33
CA ALA A 119 7.39 9.27 4.83
C ALA A 119 8.33 8.71 3.75
N ALA A 120 9.54 9.22 3.68
CA ALA A 120 10.52 8.77 2.70
C ALA A 120 10.89 7.31 2.94
N THR A 121 10.83 6.52 1.86
CA THR A 121 11.55 5.25 1.81
C THR A 121 12.97 5.58 1.41
N GLU A 122 13.93 5.13 2.20
CA GLU A 122 15.35 5.37 1.96
C GLU A 122 16.08 4.07 1.67
N LEU A 123 17.04 4.14 0.75
CA LEU A 123 18.01 3.11 0.50
C LEU A 123 19.39 3.76 0.44
N ARG A 124 20.37 3.12 1.08
CA ARG A 124 21.75 3.60 1.16
C ARG A 124 22.69 2.49 0.74
N TYR A 125 23.69 2.84 -0.05
CA TYR A 125 24.76 1.92 -0.41
C TYR A 125 26.08 2.66 -0.54
N TRP A 126 27.15 1.88 -0.51
CA TRP A 126 28.51 2.36 -0.65
C TRP A 126 29.07 1.82 -1.97
N GLN A 127 29.73 2.69 -2.73
CA GLN A 127 30.46 2.30 -3.92
C GLN A 127 31.90 2.82 -3.87
N LEU A 128 32.82 2.12 -4.52
CA LEU A 128 34.19 2.58 -4.68
C LEU A 128 34.16 3.86 -5.52
N ALA A 129 34.86 4.90 -5.06
CA ALA A 129 34.98 6.13 -5.81
C ALA A 129 35.68 5.84 -7.14
N SER A 130 35.00 6.08 -8.26
CA SER A 130 35.64 6.00 -9.56
C SER A 130 36.61 7.19 -9.70
N GLU A 131 37.83 6.96 -10.19
CA GLU A 131 38.87 8.00 -10.32
C GLU A 131 38.44 9.21 -11.19
N GLY A 132 37.35 9.08 -11.95
CA GLY A 132 36.81 10.11 -12.85
C GLY A 132 35.87 11.13 -12.21
N GLU A 133 35.30 10.88 -11.02
CA GLU A 133 34.27 11.74 -10.39
C GLU A 133 34.82 12.70 -9.31
N ARG A 134 36.14 12.74 -9.12
CA ARG A 134 36.83 13.65 -8.17
C ARG A 134 37.00 15.10 -8.66
N ARG A 135 36.32 15.51 -9.74
CA ARG A 135 36.52 16.82 -10.38
C ARG A 135 35.32 17.75 -10.25
#